data_AF-A0A1A1YUC3-F1
#
_entry.id   AF-A0A1A1YUC3-F1
#
_cell.length_a   1.000
_cell.length_b   1.000
_cell.length_c   1.000
_cell.angle_alpha   90.00
_cell.angle_beta   90.00
_cell.angle_gamma   90.00
#
_symmetry.space_group_name_H-M   'P 1'
#
loop_
_entity.id
_entity.type
_entity.pdbx_description
1 polymer ?
#
loop_
_entity_poly.entity_id
_entity_poly.type
_entity_poly.pdbx_seq_one_letter_code
_entity_poly.pdbx_strand_id
1 'polypeptide(L)'
;MTRPTVSQARAWQPDSLHRLAEGWDQAARWVTKTVDTATSDIGRSHDTWTGATADAARNHADAITTAADAAARCLVLAAVAAHNGADQIAAAQTALQTLVTDAQSSGFNVADDGTVSIRAGPPPLLVALSGGDSAVAHELLDARAAALTEQIAEALDRLAAADADAAADIDEAFASASAGPVHAPDVVAGWPAMSQDRIGAQIAAMTPAQQQQLIAEFPRQVGNTDGVPWSMRVAANRTNIAQAIVDGFDDPQHRLYRSLLGEIDDPAGTGRRIDRQILAFDPARASLVELNGDLSTAKSVAVLVPGLNTTVEASAANTRTARRFVSATRGDVAAITYLGGPFPRGNPVTGPVAAADPRYALNMAPRLVAFSEDVDRTVDATGRSIPVTYIGHSYGGSIVGTAETLGMTGDRMLYVAAAGAGVGVDDPGDWHNRNPDVLRFSMTAPGDIIEAVQGIPGGPHGADPDEMRGVIRLATGHYDDGRLMAGPQAHSDVLNWPSDAWRNILAVITGDSETLHQSG
;
A
#
# COMPACT_ATOMS: atom_id res chain seq x y z
N MET A 1 4.24 29.99 -0.51
CA MET A 1 4.40 30.19 0.94
C MET A 1 5.80 30.68 1.23
N THR A 2 6.00 31.39 2.34
CA THR A 2 7.29 31.95 2.75
C THR A 2 8.05 30.96 3.62
N ARG A 3 9.31 30.68 3.25
CA ARG A 3 10.25 29.86 4.04
C ARG A 3 10.36 30.39 5.49
N PRO A 4 10.26 29.54 6.53
CA PRO A 4 10.45 29.96 7.91
C PRO A 4 11.92 30.32 8.18
N THR A 5 12.16 31.17 9.17
CA THR A 5 13.51 31.39 9.72
C THR A 5 13.90 30.27 10.69
N VAL A 6 15.19 30.14 11.02
CA VAL A 6 15.68 29.13 11.99
C VAL A 6 15.02 29.32 13.36
N SER A 7 14.82 30.55 13.83
CA SER A 7 14.13 30.83 15.09
C SER A 7 12.64 30.51 15.03
N GLN A 8 11.97 30.80 13.90
CA GLN A 8 10.58 30.40 13.70
C GLN A 8 10.44 28.87 13.72
N ALA A 9 11.29 28.17 12.96
CA ALA A 9 11.32 26.72 12.90
C ALA A 9 11.51 26.08 14.27
N ARG A 10 12.39 26.64 15.13
CA ARG A 10 12.59 26.17 16.51
C ARG A 10 11.42 26.45 17.45
N ALA A 11 10.63 27.48 17.17
CA ALA A 11 9.49 27.87 17.98
C ALA A 11 8.22 27.07 17.65
N TRP A 12 8.18 26.38 16.50
CA TRP A 12 7.05 25.52 16.13
C TRP A 12 6.88 24.38 17.13
N GLN A 13 5.61 24.05 17.43
CA GLN A 13 5.21 23.05 18.42
C GLN A 13 4.36 21.97 17.75
N PRO A 14 4.98 20.97 17.08
CA PRO A 14 4.25 19.90 16.40
C PRO A 14 3.28 19.14 17.32
N ASP A 15 3.64 18.98 18.60
CA ASP A 15 2.78 18.36 19.63
C ASP A 15 1.40 19.03 19.77
N SER A 16 1.24 20.28 19.33
CA SER A 16 -0.08 20.94 19.30
C SER A 16 -1.05 20.27 18.32
N LEU A 17 -0.55 19.79 17.18
CA LEU A 17 -1.33 19.01 16.20
C LEU A 17 -1.64 17.61 16.73
N HIS A 18 -0.72 16.96 17.45
CA HIS A 18 -1.03 15.69 18.14
C HIS A 18 -2.18 15.86 19.14
N ARG A 19 -2.16 16.92 19.97
CA ARG A 19 -3.26 17.21 20.90
C ARG A 19 -4.59 17.50 20.19
N LEU A 20 -4.55 18.18 19.05
CA LEU A 20 -5.75 18.41 18.23
C LEU A 20 -6.30 17.11 17.67
N ALA A 21 -5.42 16.24 17.15
CA ALA A 21 -5.79 14.92 16.66
C ALA A 21 -6.43 14.05 17.76
N GLU A 22 -5.84 14.02 18.96
CA GLU A 22 -6.42 13.34 20.13
C GLU A 22 -7.81 13.91 20.50
N GLY A 23 -7.99 15.22 20.38
CA GLY A 23 -9.26 15.89 20.60
C GLY A 23 -10.32 15.51 19.56
N TRP A 24 -9.96 15.47 18.28
CA TRP A 24 -10.85 15.04 17.19
C TRP A 24 -11.22 13.57 17.29
N ASP A 25 -10.27 12.70 17.65
CA ASP A 25 -10.53 11.28 17.93
C ASP A 25 -11.51 11.10 19.10
N GLN A 26 -11.34 11.86 20.19
CA GLN A 26 -12.28 11.85 21.32
C GLN A 26 -13.67 12.36 20.92
N ALA A 27 -13.74 13.41 20.10
CA ALA A 27 -14.99 13.93 19.58
C ALA A 27 -15.70 12.91 18.68
N ALA A 28 -14.98 12.22 17.80
CA ALA A 28 -15.53 11.17 16.93
C ALA A 28 -16.11 10.02 17.76
N ARG A 29 -15.36 9.54 18.77
CA ARG A 29 -15.83 8.52 19.72
C ARG A 29 -17.08 8.95 20.48
N TRP A 30 -17.11 10.20 20.93
CA TRP A 30 -18.24 10.74 21.68
C TRP A 30 -19.50 10.84 20.82
N VAL A 31 -19.40 11.42 19.61
CA VAL A 31 -20.53 11.52 18.66
C VAL A 31 -21.10 10.13 18.35
N THR A 32 -20.23 9.19 17.98
CA THR A 32 -20.62 7.82 17.63
C THR A 32 -21.36 7.15 18.78
N LYS A 33 -20.78 7.15 19.98
CA LYS A 33 -21.38 6.53 21.17
C LYS A 33 -22.74 7.13 21.53
N THR A 34 -22.88 8.46 21.42
CA THR A 34 -24.14 9.16 21.72
C THR A 34 -25.22 8.77 20.71
N VAL A 35 -24.88 8.71 19.43
CA VAL A 35 -25.82 8.37 18.36
C VAL A 35 -26.20 6.89 18.36
N ASP A 36 -25.27 5.98 18.64
CA ASP A 36 -25.56 4.55 18.78
C ASP A 36 -26.57 4.29 19.91
N THR A 37 -26.41 5.01 21.03
CA THR A 37 -27.35 4.93 22.15
C THR A 37 -28.74 5.40 21.73
N ALA A 38 -28.84 6.55 21.05
CA ALA A 38 -30.11 7.09 20.56
C ALA A 38 -30.77 6.15 19.52
N THR A 39 -29.98 5.61 18.60
CA THR A 39 -30.45 4.70 17.54
C THR A 39 -30.96 3.39 18.15
N SER A 40 -30.25 2.83 19.13
CA SER A 40 -30.68 1.63 19.86
C SER A 40 -32.00 1.85 20.62
N ASP A 41 -32.15 3.00 21.28
CA ASP A 41 -33.39 3.37 21.97
C ASP A 41 -34.57 3.52 21.01
N ILE A 42 -34.35 4.17 19.86
CA ILE A 42 -35.37 4.34 18.82
C ILE A 42 -35.70 3.01 18.14
N GLY A 43 -34.72 2.13 17.91
CA GLY A 43 -34.94 0.79 17.38
C GLY A 43 -35.83 -0.06 18.29
N ARG A 44 -35.59 -0.02 19.61
CA ARG A 44 -36.43 -0.71 20.62
C ARG A 44 -37.86 -0.19 20.69
N SER A 45 -38.14 1.01 20.18
CA SER A 45 -39.51 1.53 20.11
C SER A 45 -40.41 0.71 19.17
N HIS A 46 -39.86 -0.10 18.26
CA HIS A 46 -40.62 -0.91 17.31
C HIS A 46 -41.65 -1.84 17.98
N ASP A 47 -41.32 -2.34 19.17
CA ASP A 47 -42.17 -3.27 19.92
C ASP A 47 -43.37 -2.58 20.62
N THR A 48 -43.33 -1.25 20.76
CA THR A 48 -44.27 -0.49 21.59
C THR A 48 -44.90 0.72 20.89
N TRP A 49 -44.34 1.17 19.76
CA TRP A 49 -44.77 2.35 19.02
C TRP A 49 -44.78 2.10 17.49
N THR A 50 -45.99 2.04 16.94
CA THR A 50 -46.28 1.73 15.53
C THR A 50 -47.09 2.84 14.85
N GLY A 51 -47.15 2.80 13.52
CA GLY A 51 -47.87 3.77 12.68
C GLY A 51 -46.96 4.85 12.07
N ALA A 52 -47.54 5.65 11.17
CA ALA A 52 -46.78 6.57 10.31
C ALA A 52 -45.88 7.57 11.06
N THR A 53 -46.29 8.04 12.25
CA THR A 53 -45.46 8.93 13.08
C THR A 53 -44.23 8.21 13.62
N ALA A 54 -44.37 6.94 14.00
CA ALA A 54 -43.25 6.13 14.48
C ALA A 54 -42.28 5.83 13.34
N ASP A 55 -42.79 5.57 12.14
CA ASP A 55 -41.97 5.37 10.93
C ASP A 55 -41.21 6.66 10.55
N ALA A 56 -41.88 7.81 10.58
CA ALA A 56 -41.23 9.10 10.32
C ALA A 56 -40.14 9.43 11.35
N ALA A 57 -40.36 9.11 12.64
CA ALA A 57 -39.35 9.30 13.68
C ALA A 57 -38.12 8.40 13.47
N ARG A 58 -38.32 7.14 13.07
CA ARG A 58 -37.23 6.21 12.73
C ARG A 58 -36.44 6.67 11.51
N ASN A 59 -37.12 7.06 10.43
CA ASN A 59 -36.46 7.59 9.24
C ASN A 59 -35.64 8.86 9.55
N HIS A 60 -36.13 9.72 10.44
CA HIS A 60 -35.39 10.90 10.86
C HIS A 60 -34.17 10.54 11.73
N ALA A 61 -34.29 9.53 12.60
CA ALA A 61 -33.17 9.00 13.37
C ALA A 61 -32.07 8.46 12.46
N ASP A 62 -32.42 7.68 11.43
CA ASP A 62 -31.47 7.16 10.44
C ASP A 62 -30.72 8.28 9.70
N ALA A 63 -31.42 9.37 9.38
CA ALA A 63 -30.81 10.56 8.77
C ALA A 63 -29.82 11.26 9.72
N ILE A 64 -30.15 11.36 11.02
CA ILE A 64 -29.26 11.89 12.04
C ILE A 64 -28.02 10.99 12.19
N THR A 65 -28.21 9.67 12.21
CA THR A 65 -27.12 8.69 12.31
C THR A 65 -26.17 8.79 11.12
N THR A 66 -26.72 8.88 9.92
CA THR A 66 -25.92 9.06 8.69
C THR A 66 -25.08 10.34 8.74
N ALA A 67 -25.66 11.45 9.20
CA ALA A 67 -24.94 12.72 9.35
C ALA A 67 -23.86 12.66 10.45
N ALA A 68 -24.14 11.96 11.55
CA ALA A 68 -23.18 11.77 12.64
C ALA A 68 -22.01 10.89 12.23
N ASP A 69 -22.24 9.80 11.50
CA ASP A 69 -21.19 8.95 10.94
C ASP A 69 -20.31 9.72 9.96
N ALA A 70 -20.90 10.56 9.12
CA ALA A 70 -20.15 11.44 8.23
C ALA A 70 -19.24 12.40 9.01
N ALA A 71 -19.77 13.03 10.06
CA ALA A 71 -18.98 13.90 10.93
C ALA A 71 -17.86 13.12 11.66
N ALA A 72 -18.14 11.92 12.16
CA ALA A 72 -17.15 11.07 12.82
C ALA A 72 -16.03 10.65 11.85
N ARG A 73 -16.36 10.27 10.61
CA ARG A 73 -15.35 9.97 9.57
C ARG A 73 -14.45 11.16 9.26
N CYS A 74 -15.01 12.36 9.12
CA CYS A 74 -14.22 13.58 8.88
C CYS A 74 -13.25 13.85 10.03
N LEU A 75 -13.72 13.69 11.28
CA LEU A 75 -12.88 13.83 12.46
C LEU A 75 -11.75 12.80 12.51
N VAL A 76 -12.02 11.54 12.13
CA VAL A 76 -10.98 10.49 12.04
C VAL A 76 -9.96 10.80 10.95
N LEU A 77 -10.40 11.23 9.75
CA LEU A 77 -9.52 11.62 8.66
C LEU A 77 -8.64 12.82 9.06
N ALA A 78 -9.24 13.84 9.66
CA ALA A 78 -8.52 15.01 10.15
C ALA A 78 -7.52 14.65 11.26
N ALA A 79 -7.89 13.73 12.17
CA ALA A 79 -6.97 13.25 13.21
C ALA A 79 -5.76 12.51 12.62
N VAL A 80 -5.96 11.67 11.59
CA VAL A 80 -4.85 11.02 10.89
C VAL A 80 -3.96 12.04 10.18
N ALA A 81 -4.55 13.00 9.45
CA ALA A 81 -3.83 14.08 8.79
C ALA A 81 -2.99 14.90 9.79
N ALA A 82 -3.57 15.31 10.92
CA ALA A 82 -2.87 16.07 11.95
C ALA A 82 -1.77 15.26 12.65
N HIS A 83 -1.96 13.95 12.89
CA HIS A 83 -0.89 13.09 13.41
C HIS A 83 0.28 12.98 12.43
N ASN A 84 0.00 12.70 11.16
CA ASN A 84 1.04 12.61 10.14
C ASN A 84 1.77 13.94 9.97
N GLY A 85 1.02 15.05 9.86
CA GLY A 85 1.59 16.39 9.76
C GLY A 85 2.48 16.74 10.95
N ALA A 86 2.05 16.44 12.17
CA ALA A 86 2.87 16.62 13.37
C ALA A 86 4.18 15.83 13.31
N ASP A 87 4.13 14.55 12.93
CA ASP A 87 5.30 13.67 12.83
C ASP A 87 6.27 14.17 11.73
N GLN A 88 5.74 14.63 10.60
CA GLN A 88 6.52 15.18 9.50
C GLN A 88 7.21 16.49 9.87
N ILE A 89 6.47 17.43 10.48
CA ILE A 89 7.03 18.70 10.95
C ILE A 89 8.10 18.44 12.03
N ALA A 90 7.85 17.53 12.98
CA ALA A 90 8.82 17.17 14.01
C ALA A 90 10.10 16.54 13.44
N ALA A 91 9.98 15.66 12.44
CA ALA A 91 11.12 15.07 11.76
C ALA A 91 11.94 16.13 11.00
N ALA A 92 11.27 17.02 10.26
CA ALA A 92 11.93 18.11 9.54
C ALA A 92 12.62 19.11 10.49
N GLN A 93 11.96 19.45 11.60
CA GLN A 93 12.50 20.31 12.65
C GLN A 93 13.74 19.69 13.30
N THR A 94 13.70 18.38 13.60
CA THR A 94 14.83 17.63 14.15
C THR A 94 16.01 17.61 13.18
N ALA A 95 15.79 17.33 11.90
CA ALA A 95 16.82 17.32 10.88
C ALA A 95 17.49 18.70 10.72
N LEU A 96 16.71 19.78 10.70
CA LEU A 96 17.22 21.15 10.70
C LEU A 96 18.06 21.43 11.95
N GLN A 97 17.57 21.05 13.14
CA GLN A 97 18.26 21.30 14.40
C GLN A 97 19.59 20.56 14.49
N THR A 98 19.67 19.32 14.00
CA THR A 98 20.92 18.58 13.85
C THR A 98 21.89 19.32 12.93
N LEU A 99 21.45 19.73 11.72
CA LEU A 99 22.30 20.46 10.77
C LEU A 99 22.85 21.76 11.35
N VAL A 100 22.02 22.54 12.03
CA VAL A 100 22.44 23.80 12.67
C VAL A 100 23.44 23.52 13.80
N THR A 101 23.20 22.49 14.61
CA THR A 101 24.10 22.12 15.72
C THR A 101 25.45 21.62 15.19
N ASP A 102 25.45 20.84 14.12
CA ASP A 102 26.66 20.33 13.46
C ASP A 102 27.47 21.45 12.81
N ALA A 103 26.80 22.42 12.15
CA ALA A 103 27.46 23.61 11.62
C ALA A 103 28.12 24.44 12.74
N GLN A 104 27.40 24.66 13.84
CA GLN A 104 27.90 25.44 14.98
C GLN A 104 29.09 24.75 15.68
N SER A 105 29.01 23.43 15.88
CA SER A 105 30.10 22.63 16.46
C SER A 105 31.33 22.56 15.56
N SER A 106 31.13 22.63 14.23
CA SER A 106 32.20 22.65 13.23
C SER A 106 32.85 24.03 13.04
N GLY A 107 32.50 25.03 13.83
CA GLY A 107 33.16 26.35 13.78
C GLY A 107 32.49 27.37 12.87
N PHE A 108 31.23 27.17 12.51
CA PHE A 108 30.43 28.14 11.75
C PHE A 108 29.43 28.89 12.65
N ASN A 109 28.98 30.05 12.18
CA ASN A 109 27.79 30.77 12.66
C ASN A 109 26.64 30.47 11.70
N VAL A 110 25.42 30.32 12.22
CA VAL A 110 24.21 30.19 11.41
C VAL A 110 23.31 31.37 11.74
N ALA A 111 23.01 32.20 10.73
CA ALA A 111 22.10 33.32 10.84
C ALA A 111 20.63 32.84 10.83
N ASP A 112 19.71 33.73 11.20
CA ASP A 112 18.29 33.36 11.31
C ASP A 112 17.66 33.03 9.95
N ASP A 113 18.14 33.65 8.87
CA ASP A 113 17.73 33.35 7.49
C ASP A 113 18.33 32.03 6.94
N GLY A 114 19.13 31.33 7.74
CA GLY A 114 19.81 30.09 7.37
C GLY A 114 21.20 30.28 6.76
N THR A 115 21.67 31.52 6.57
CA THR A 115 23.01 31.79 6.03
C THR A 115 24.09 31.34 6.99
N VAL A 116 25.06 30.57 6.49
CA VAL A 116 26.20 30.08 7.28
C VAL A 116 27.44 30.90 7.00
N SER A 117 28.13 31.35 8.04
CA SER A 117 29.39 32.10 7.94
C SER A 117 30.46 31.53 8.84
N ILE A 118 31.73 31.76 8.51
CA ILE A 118 32.87 31.28 9.30
C ILE A 118 32.90 32.02 10.65
N ARG A 119 32.87 31.29 11.78
CA ARG A 119 32.96 31.87 13.13
C ARG A 119 34.40 32.00 13.60
N ALA A 120 35.22 31.00 13.30
CA ALA A 120 36.62 30.93 13.68
C ALA A 120 37.47 30.57 12.46
N GLY A 121 38.66 31.15 12.35
CA GLY A 121 39.59 30.88 11.26
C GLY A 121 40.00 29.40 11.16
N PRO A 122 40.66 29.00 10.06
CA PRO A 122 40.93 27.59 9.76
C PRO A 122 41.76 26.92 10.86
N PRO A 123 41.33 25.74 11.35
CA PRO A 123 42.07 25.04 12.39
C PRO A 123 43.44 24.59 11.87
N PRO A 124 44.48 24.49 12.73
CA PRO A 124 45.84 24.14 12.29
C PRO A 124 45.93 22.84 11.48
N LEU A 125 45.07 21.86 11.79
CA LEU A 125 44.99 20.62 11.04
C LEU A 125 44.50 20.84 9.60
N LEU A 126 43.51 21.70 9.39
CA LEU A 126 43.01 22.00 8.04
C LEU A 126 44.06 22.78 7.23
N VAL A 127 44.79 23.70 7.87
CA VAL A 127 45.94 24.39 7.24
C VAL A 127 47.03 23.39 6.84
N ALA A 128 47.37 22.45 7.72
CA ALA A 128 48.35 21.40 7.41
C ALA A 128 47.90 20.49 6.25
N LEU A 129 46.62 20.11 6.21
CA LEU A 129 46.03 19.33 5.12
C LEU A 129 45.92 20.12 3.80
N SER A 130 45.92 21.46 3.88
CA SER A 130 45.94 22.38 2.74
C SER A 130 47.37 22.70 2.26
N GLY A 131 48.35 21.85 2.57
CA GLY A 131 49.76 22.06 2.19
C GLY A 131 50.47 23.16 2.99
N GLY A 132 49.91 23.57 4.13
CA GLY A 132 50.43 24.67 4.96
C GLY A 132 49.92 26.05 4.53
N ASP A 133 49.07 26.14 3.50
CA ASP A 133 48.52 27.40 3.01
C ASP A 133 47.21 27.76 3.73
N SER A 134 47.23 28.88 4.46
CA SER A 134 46.06 29.36 5.21
C SER A 134 44.97 29.96 4.30
N ALA A 135 45.31 30.42 3.10
CA ALA A 135 44.33 30.94 2.14
C ALA A 135 43.50 29.80 1.56
N VAL A 136 44.16 28.71 1.15
CA VAL A 136 43.47 27.50 0.66
C VAL A 136 42.57 26.90 1.74
N ALA A 137 43.04 26.87 3.00
CA ALA A 137 42.22 26.42 4.11
C ALA A 137 40.99 27.31 4.37
N HIS A 138 41.07 28.61 4.06
CA HIS A 138 39.94 29.54 4.14
C HIS A 138 38.93 29.29 3.01
N GLU A 139 39.40 29.11 1.77
CA GLU A 139 38.56 28.78 0.63
C GLU A 139 37.77 27.49 0.84
N LEU A 140 38.38 26.47 1.47
CA LEU A 140 37.70 25.23 1.85
C LEU A 140 36.59 25.46 2.89
N LEU A 141 36.81 26.37 3.85
CA LEU A 141 35.78 26.74 4.82
C LEU A 141 34.65 27.55 4.17
N ASP A 142 34.95 28.45 3.24
CA ASP A 142 33.94 29.21 2.50
C ASP A 142 33.07 28.28 1.65
N ALA A 143 33.69 27.32 0.94
CA ALA A 143 32.96 26.30 0.19
C ALA A 143 32.07 25.45 1.10
N ARG A 144 32.56 25.09 2.29
CA ARG A 144 31.77 24.35 3.28
C ARG A 144 30.63 25.19 3.85
N ALA A 145 30.84 26.47 4.11
CA ALA A 145 29.80 27.39 4.57
C ALA A 145 28.69 27.55 3.52
N ALA A 146 29.05 27.68 2.23
CA ALA A 146 28.10 27.71 1.13
C ALA A 146 27.27 26.42 1.07
N ALA A 147 27.92 25.25 1.11
CA ALA A 147 27.23 23.96 1.10
C ALA A 147 26.31 23.76 2.31
N LEU A 148 26.71 24.22 3.51
CA LEU A 148 25.87 24.17 4.70
C LEU A 148 24.68 25.15 4.60
N THR A 149 24.87 26.31 3.97
CA THR A 149 23.79 27.27 3.71
C THR A 149 22.73 26.65 2.81
N GLU A 150 23.13 25.98 1.74
CA GLU A 150 22.21 25.24 0.86
C GLU A 150 21.46 24.13 1.63
N GLN A 151 22.18 23.31 2.40
CA GLN A 151 21.56 22.23 3.20
C GLN A 151 20.56 22.76 4.24
N ILE A 152 20.87 23.88 4.92
CA ILE A 152 19.96 24.50 5.88
C ILE A 152 18.75 25.12 5.16
N ALA A 153 18.95 25.77 4.02
CA ALA A 153 17.86 26.30 3.21
C ALA A 153 16.90 25.19 2.75
N GLU A 154 17.43 24.06 2.26
CA GLU A 154 16.64 22.88 1.90
C GLU A 154 15.90 22.27 3.09
N ALA A 155 16.52 22.25 4.27
CA ALA A 155 15.87 21.79 5.50
C ALA A 155 14.71 22.70 5.92
N LEU A 156 14.86 24.02 5.79
CA LEU A 156 13.78 24.99 6.03
C LEU A 156 12.65 24.86 5.01
N ASP A 157 12.98 24.62 3.73
CA ASP A 157 11.98 24.38 2.68
C ASP A 157 11.20 23.09 2.91
N ARG A 158 11.87 22.01 3.33
CA ARG A 158 11.20 20.75 3.72
C ARG A 158 10.26 20.94 4.90
N LEU A 159 10.66 21.75 5.88
CA LEU A 159 9.81 22.08 7.03
C LEU A 159 8.57 22.88 6.58
N ALA A 160 8.74 23.86 5.69
CA ALA A 160 7.62 24.63 5.12
C ALA A 160 6.67 23.75 4.29
N ALA A 161 7.23 22.78 3.55
CA ALA A 161 6.44 21.83 2.78
C ALA A 161 5.61 20.91 3.69
N ALA A 162 6.18 20.40 4.78
CA ALA A 162 5.45 19.56 5.74
C ALA A 162 4.28 20.30 6.40
N ASP A 163 4.42 21.59 6.71
CA ASP A 163 3.34 22.43 7.25
C ASP A 163 2.22 22.67 6.22
N ALA A 164 2.61 23.00 4.99
CA ALA A 164 1.70 23.20 3.88
C ALA A 164 0.85 21.95 3.57
N ASP A 165 1.51 20.80 3.57
CA ASP A 165 0.93 19.49 3.31
C ASP A 165 -0.06 19.11 4.41
N ALA A 166 0.35 19.24 5.68
CA ALA A 166 -0.52 19.03 6.82
C ALA A 166 -1.78 19.91 6.79
N ALA A 167 -1.64 21.18 6.40
CA ALA A 167 -2.79 22.08 6.25
C ALA A 167 -3.74 21.62 5.14
N ALA A 168 -3.19 21.24 3.97
CA ALA A 168 -3.98 20.75 2.84
C ALA A 168 -4.74 19.47 3.16
N ASP A 169 -4.09 18.50 3.82
CA ASP A 169 -4.69 17.23 4.22
C ASP A 169 -5.84 17.41 5.23
N ILE A 170 -5.66 18.34 6.18
CA ILE A 170 -6.70 18.68 7.17
C ILE A 170 -7.89 19.36 6.47
N ASP A 171 -7.63 20.31 5.57
CA ASP A 171 -8.69 20.99 4.81
C ASP A 171 -9.47 20.00 3.93
N GLU A 172 -8.77 19.07 3.26
CA GLU A 172 -9.38 18.01 2.46
C GLU A 172 -10.28 17.11 3.32
N ALA A 173 -9.81 16.70 4.50
CA ALA A 173 -10.57 15.86 5.42
C ALA A 173 -11.92 16.49 5.78
N PHE A 174 -11.96 17.81 6.02
CA PHE A 174 -13.19 18.53 6.36
C PHE A 174 -14.06 18.93 5.16
N ALA A 175 -13.49 19.10 3.97
CA ALA A 175 -14.25 19.42 2.75
C ALA A 175 -15.20 18.27 2.33
N SER A 176 -14.84 17.03 2.66
CA SER A 176 -15.59 15.81 2.32
C SER A 176 -17.03 15.73 2.91
N ALA A 177 -17.38 16.61 3.87
CA ALA A 177 -18.66 16.60 4.58
C ALA A 177 -19.86 17.25 3.82
N SER A 178 -19.64 17.88 2.66
CA SER A 178 -20.59 18.84 2.07
C SER A 178 -21.43 18.35 0.87
N ALA A 179 -21.37 17.06 0.50
CA ALA A 179 -22.12 16.53 -0.63
C ALA A 179 -23.56 16.14 -0.22
N GLY A 180 -24.55 16.86 -0.76
CA GLY A 180 -25.97 16.58 -0.58
C GLY A 180 -26.48 15.39 -1.43
N PRO A 181 -27.64 14.79 -1.08
CA PRO A 181 -28.07 13.52 -1.66
C PRO A 181 -28.89 13.67 -2.95
N VAL A 182 -28.65 12.79 -3.96
CA VAL A 182 -29.58 12.54 -5.09
C VAL A 182 -29.45 11.11 -5.67
N HIS A 183 -30.58 10.40 -5.80
CA HIS A 183 -30.83 9.13 -6.52
C HIS A 183 -29.68 8.42 -7.27
N ALA A 184 -28.75 7.78 -6.55
CA ALA A 184 -27.80 6.78 -7.05
C ALA A 184 -28.04 5.28 -6.68
N PRO A 185 -29.07 4.86 -5.89
CA PRO A 185 -29.22 3.43 -5.53
C PRO A 185 -29.34 2.46 -6.71
N ASP A 186 -30.08 2.84 -7.75
CA ASP A 186 -30.38 1.96 -8.89
C ASP A 186 -29.15 1.70 -9.78
N VAL A 187 -28.20 2.65 -9.82
CA VAL A 187 -26.97 2.53 -10.63
C VAL A 187 -26.06 1.46 -10.05
N VAL A 188 -25.77 1.57 -8.74
CA VAL A 188 -24.81 0.70 -8.05
C VAL A 188 -25.39 -0.71 -7.83
N ALA A 189 -26.70 -0.82 -7.62
CA ALA A 189 -27.37 -2.12 -7.44
C ALA A 189 -27.24 -3.05 -8.66
N GLY A 190 -27.04 -2.49 -9.87
CA GLY A 190 -26.86 -3.26 -11.09
C GLY A 190 -25.46 -3.82 -11.31
N TRP A 191 -24.42 -3.25 -10.68
CA TRP A 191 -23.02 -3.59 -10.95
C TRP A 191 -22.67 -5.08 -10.76
N PRO A 192 -23.17 -5.80 -9.74
CA PRO A 192 -22.84 -7.22 -9.57
C PRO A 192 -23.23 -8.12 -10.75
N ALA A 193 -24.15 -7.68 -11.62
CA ALA A 193 -24.60 -8.40 -12.81
C ALA A 193 -24.08 -7.78 -14.13
N MET A 194 -23.23 -6.75 -14.07
CA MET A 194 -22.65 -6.07 -15.23
C MET A 194 -21.21 -6.53 -15.47
N SER A 195 -20.77 -6.47 -16.73
CA SER A 195 -19.35 -6.62 -17.06
C SER A 195 -18.56 -5.39 -16.59
N GLN A 196 -17.27 -5.58 -16.31
CA GLN A 196 -16.37 -4.51 -15.91
C GLN A 196 -16.32 -3.36 -16.93
N ASP A 197 -16.29 -3.67 -18.24
CA ASP A 197 -16.33 -2.66 -19.31
C ASP A 197 -17.60 -1.81 -19.27
N ARG A 198 -18.74 -2.41 -18.93
CA ARG A 198 -20.01 -1.70 -18.87
C ARG A 198 -20.06 -0.79 -17.64
N ILE A 199 -19.51 -1.24 -16.52
CA ILE A 199 -19.34 -0.42 -15.30
C ILE A 199 -18.42 0.76 -15.61
N GLY A 200 -17.26 0.50 -16.20
CA GLY A 200 -16.29 1.52 -16.60
C GLY A 200 -16.88 2.55 -17.59
N ALA A 201 -17.58 2.11 -18.63
CA ALA A 201 -18.24 2.99 -19.59
C ALA A 201 -19.38 3.81 -18.96
N GLN A 202 -20.16 3.21 -18.05
CA GLN A 202 -21.21 3.92 -17.32
C GLN A 202 -20.61 5.05 -16.46
N ILE A 203 -19.51 4.77 -15.74
CA ILE A 203 -18.83 5.74 -14.90
C ILE A 203 -18.13 6.82 -15.74
N ALA A 204 -17.51 6.46 -16.86
CA ALA A 204 -16.89 7.41 -17.78
C ALA A 204 -17.89 8.40 -18.40
N ALA A 205 -19.17 8.01 -18.52
CA ALA A 205 -20.25 8.89 -18.98
C ALA A 205 -20.78 9.84 -17.88
N MET A 206 -20.36 9.66 -16.62
CA MET A 206 -20.74 10.53 -15.51
C MET A 206 -19.88 11.79 -15.46
N THR A 207 -20.49 12.88 -14.99
CA THR A 207 -19.77 14.09 -14.63
C THR A 207 -18.89 13.86 -13.38
N PRO A 208 -17.81 14.64 -13.19
CA PRO A 208 -16.98 14.54 -11.97
C PRO A 208 -17.79 14.68 -10.67
N ALA A 209 -18.82 15.53 -10.65
CA ALA A 209 -19.70 15.70 -9.49
C ALA A 209 -20.47 14.40 -9.17
N GLN A 210 -20.97 13.70 -10.19
CA GLN A 210 -21.67 12.41 -10.02
C GLN A 210 -20.72 11.30 -9.56
N GLN A 211 -19.48 11.28 -10.07
CA GLN A 211 -18.46 10.32 -9.62
C GLN A 211 -18.10 10.56 -8.14
N GLN A 212 -17.90 11.82 -7.75
CA GLN A 212 -17.64 12.18 -6.36
C GLN A 212 -18.81 11.80 -5.44
N GLN A 213 -20.03 11.94 -5.93
CA GLN A 213 -21.23 11.53 -5.21
C GLN A 213 -21.28 10.01 -5.00
N LEU A 214 -20.94 9.21 -6.02
CA LEU A 214 -20.85 7.75 -5.85
C LEU A 214 -19.83 7.36 -4.79
N ILE A 215 -18.66 8.01 -4.77
CA ILE A 215 -17.63 7.79 -3.75
C ILE A 215 -18.19 8.08 -2.35
N ALA A 216 -18.91 9.20 -2.20
CA ALA A 216 -19.45 9.63 -0.91
C ALA A 216 -20.61 8.75 -0.40
N GLU A 217 -21.55 8.37 -1.28
CA GLU A 217 -22.77 7.65 -0.90
C GLU A 217 -22.61 6.13 -0.90
N PHE A 218 -21.78 5.57 -1.79
CA PHE A 218 -21.60 4.13 -1.98
C PHE A 218 -20.13 3.69 -1.88
N PRO A 219 -19.36 4.13 -0.86
CA PRO A 219 -17.93 3.86 -0.79
C PRO A 219 -17.60 2.37 -0.76
N ARG A 220 -18.45 1.53 -0.14
CA ARG A 220 -18.24 0.08 -0.10
C ARG A 220 -18.28 -0.55 -1.50
N GLN A 221 -19.25 -0.16 -2.32
CA GLN A 221 -19.41 -0.68 -3.66
C GLN A 221 -18.38 -0.09 -4.61
N VAL A 222 -18.18 1.24 -4.59
CA VAL A 222 -17.16 1.91 -5.41
C VAL A 222 -15.77 1.36 -5.10
N GLY A 223 -15.42 1.19 -3.82
CA GLY A 223 -14.10 0.73 -3.40
C GLY A 223 -13.78 -0.74 -3.71
N ASN A 224 -14.80 -1.57 -3.93
CA ASN A 224 -14.64 -3.04 -4.00
C ASN A 224 -15.24 -3.70 -5.26
N THR A 225 -15.59 -2.91 -6.27
CA THR A 225 -16.13 -3.41 -7.54
C THR A 225 -15.09 -3.28 -8.65
N ASP A 226 -14.70 -4.40 -9.25
CA ASP A 226 -13.84 -4.42 -10.43
C ASP A 226 -14.56 -3.77 -11.63
N GLY A 227 -13.83 -3.03 -12.47
CA GLY A 227 -14.38 -2.15 -13.51
C GLY A 227 -14.60 -0.70 -13.09
N VAL A 228 -14.60 -0.39 -11.79
CA VAL A 228 -14.58 0.99 -11.29
C VAL A 228 -13.17 1.57 -11.45
N PRO A 229 -12.99 2.81 -11.95
CA PRO A 229 -11.68 3.44 -12.06
C PRO A 229 -10.90 3.39 -10.74
N TRP A 230 -9.62 3.01 -10.79
CA TRP A 230 -8.80 2.82 -9.58
C TRP A 230 -8.71 4.08 -8.72
N SER A 231 -8.67 5.27 -9.30
CA SER A 231 -8.71 6.53 -8.55
C SER A 231 -9.97 6.67 -7.69
N MET A 232 -11.13 6.28 -8.22
CA MET A 232 -12.38 6.26 -7.46
C MET A 232 -12.37 5.17 -6.38
N ARG A 233 -11.80 3.98 -6.69
CA ARG A 233 -11.65 2.90 -5.70
C ARG A 233 -10.78 3.35 -4.52
N VAL A 234 -9.65 4.00 -4.79
CA VAL A 234 -8.74 4.54 -3.76
C VAL A 234 -9.46 5.57 -2.89
N ALA A 235 -10.14 6.54 -3.49
CA ALA A 235 -10.91 7.55 -2.76
C ALA A 235 -12.00 6.91 -1.88
N ALA A 236 -12.78 5.99 -2.43
CA ALA A 236 -13.83 5.27 -1.70
C ALA A 236 -13.29 4.39 -0.58
N ASN A 237 -12.14 3.74 -0.79
CA ASN A 237 -11.52 2.91 0.24
C ASN A 237 -10.94 3.73 1.39
N ARG A 238 -10.49 4.99 1.17
CA ARG A 238 -10.19 5.90 2.28
C ARG A 238 -11.43 6.11 3.17
N THR A 239 -12.60 6.32 2.58
CA THR A 239 -13.87 6.40 3.32
C THR A 239 -14.21 5.09 4.03
N ASN A 240 -14.05 3.93 3.38
CA ASN A 240 -14.31 2.62 4.00
C ASN A 240 -13.39 2.34 5.20
N ILE A 241 -12.11 2.71 5.11
CA ILE A 241 -11.13 2.54 6.19
C ILE A 241 -11.47 3.48 7.35
N ALA A 242 -11.80 4.75 7.06
CA ALA A 242 -12.26 5.69 8.09
C ALA A 242 -13.52 5.17 8.80
N GLN A 243 -14.49 4.60 8.05
CA GLN A 243 -15.67 3.99 8.64
C GLN A 243 -15.32 2.78 9.51
N ALA A 244 -14.41 1.90 9.09
CA ALA A 244 -13.99 0.76 9.91
C ALA A 244 -13.34 1.19 11.24
N ILE A 245 -12.64 2.34 11.25
CA ILE A 245 -12.11 2.93 12.49
C ILE A 245 -13.24 3.51 13.37
N VAL A 246 -14.32 4.03 12.77
CA VAL A 246 -15.49 4.48 13.54
C VAL A 246 -16.23 3.29 14.15
N ASP A 247 -16.50 2.25 13.34
CA ASP A 247 -17.26 1.06 13.75
C ASP A 247 -16.58 0.26 14.87
N GLY A 248 -15.24 0.32 14.96
CA GLY A 248 -14.43 -0.58 15.77
C GLY A 248 -13.60 0.06 16.87
N PHE A 249 -13.88 1.29 17.35
CA PHE A 249 -12.96 2.19 18.12
C PHE A 249 -11.95 1.57 19.12
N ASP A 250 -12.25 0.40 19.70
CA ASP A 250 -11.43 -0.31 20.68
C ASP A 250 -10.71 -1.57 20.13
N ASP A 251 -10.71 -1.79 18.81
CA ASP A 251 -10.10 -2.94 18.14
C ASP A 251 -8.57 -2.73 17.95
N PRO A 252 -7.72 -3.70 18.35
CA PRO A 252 -6.29 -3.72 18.03
C PRO A 252 -5.94 -3.46 16.55
N GLN A 253 -6.83 -3.76 15.61
CA GLN A 253 -6.70 -3.53 14.16
C GLN A 253 -6.59 -2.03 13.80
N HIS A 254 -6.98 -1.12 14.69
CA HIS A 254 -7.07 0.31 14.40
C HIS A 254 -5.74 0.97 14.08
N ARG A 255 -4.64 0.49 14.67
CA ARG A 255 -3.30 1.00 14.34
C ARG A 255 -2.94 0.71 12.89
N LEU A 256 -3.32 -0.46 12.37
CA LEU A 256 -3.16 -0.75 10.95
C LEU A 256 -4.05 0.16 10.12
N TYR A 257 -5.34 0.25 10.42
CA TYR A 257 -6.28 1.05 9.60
C TYR A 257 -5.87 2.52 9.52
N ARG A 258 -5.42 3.12 10.64
CA ARG A 258 -4.84 4.47 10.63
C ARG A 258 -3.59 4.55 9.75
N SER A 259 -2.71 3.54 9.79
CA SER A 259 -1.55 3.48 8.89
C SER A 259 -1.91 3.33 7.41
N LEU A 260 -3.10 2.82 7.07
CA LEU A 260 -3.58 2.73 5.68
C LEU A 260 -4.08 4.09 5.16
N LEU A 261 -4.56 4.95 6.06
CA LEU A 261 -4.96 6.33 5.74
C LEU A 261 -3.79 7.32 5.74
N GLY A 262 -2.66 6.93 6.32
CA GLY A 262 -1.48 7.79 6.40
C GLY A 262 -0.62 7.75 5.14
N GLU A 263 0.12 8.83 4.95
CA GLU A 263 1.10 8.93 3.89
C GLU A 263 2.34 8.07 4.12
N ILE A 264 3.06 7.79 3.05
CA ILE A 264 4.35 7.09 3.05
C ILE A 264 5.37 7.86 2.21
N ASP A 265 6.66 7.60 2.44
CA ASP A 265 7.69 8.03 1.48
C ASP A 265 7.45 7.35 0.14
N ASP A 266 7.54 8.10 -0.95
CA ASP A 266 7.39 7.58 -2.30
C ASP A 266 8.45 6.51 -2.54
N PRO A 267 8.06 5.23 -2.70
CA PRO A 267 9.00 4.15 -2.90
C PRO A 267 9.82 4.31 -4.19
N ALA A 268 9.40 5.14 -5.16
CA ALA A 268 10.20 5.45 -6.35
C ALA A 268 11.43 6.34 -6.04
N GLY A 269 11.54 6.89 -4.82
CA GLY A 269 12.69 7.69 -4.40
C GLY A 269 12.65 9.14 -4.87
N THR A 270 11.47 9.70 -5.10
CA THR A 270 11.28 11.10 -5.53
C THR A 270 11.54 12.11 -4.41
N GLY A 271 11.68 11.64 -3.16
CA GLY A 271 11.79 12.49 -1.97
C GLY A 271 10.48 13.12 -1.53
N ARG A 272 9.35 12.75 -2.17
CA ARG A 272 8.00 13.17 -1.82
C ARG A 272 7.33 12.14 -0.91
N ARG A 273 6.35 12.60 -0.13
CA ARG A 273 5.35 11.75 0.51
C ARG A 273 4.17 11.57 -0.43
N ILE A 274 3.53 10.41 -0.34
CA ILE A 274 2.34 10.09 -1.11
C ILE A 274 1.33 9.34 -0.24
N ASP A 275 0.06 9.54 -0.55
CA ASP A 275 -1.03 8.73 -0.05
C ASP A 275 -0.90 7.26 -0.47
N ARG A 276 -1.30 6.35 0.42
CA ARG A 276 -1.39 4.93 0.11
C ARG A 276 -2.58 4.66 -0.81
N GLN A 277 -2.35 3.87 -1.86
CA GLN A 277 -3.34 3.57 -2.88
C GLN A 277 -4.03 2.22 -2.61
N ILE A 278 -5.13 2.24 -1.86
CA ILE A 278 -5.89 1.04 -1.49
C ILE A 278 -6.96 0.74 -2.55
N LEU A 279 -6.74 -0.28 -3.38
CA LEU A 279 -7.64 -0.69 -4.46
C LEU A 279 -8.85 -1.50 -3.96
N ALA A 280 -8.72 -2.23 -2.85
CA ALA A 280 -9.85 -2.92 -2.22
C ALA A 280 -9.66 -2.97 -0.71
N PHE A 281 -10.73 -2.75 0.04
CA PHE A 281 -10.74 -2.87 1.50
C PHE A 281 -12.10 -3.37 1.98
N ASP A 282 -12.08 -4.57 2.57
CA ASP A 282 -13.26 -5.19 3.14
C ASP A 282 -12.86 -6.13 4.30
N PRO A 283 -12.93 -5.64 5.56
CA PRO A 283 -12.59 -6.44 6.73
C PRO A 283 -13.45 -7.70 6.87
N ALA A 284 -14.74 -7.65 6.49
CA ALA A 284 -15.65 -8.79 6.60
C ALA A 284 -15.27 -9.92 5.63
N ARG A 285 -14.69 -9.58 4.48
CA ARG A 285 -14.13 -10.55 3.53
C ARG A 285 -12.62 -10.80 3.72
N ALA A 286 -11.99 -10.25 4.76
CA ALA A 286 -10.54 -10.26 4.97
C ALA A 286 -9.76 -9.81 3.71
N SER A 287 -10.27 -8.78 3.03
CA SER A 287 -9.74 -8.29 1.75
C SER A 287 -8.96 -7.00 1.94
N LEU A 288 -7.74 -6.94 1.40
CA LEU A 288 -6.92 -5.74 1.29
C LEU A 288 -6.06 -5.82 0.03
N VAL A 289 -6.25 -4.90 -0.91
CA VAL A 289 -5.43 -4.82 -2.12
C VAL A 289 -4.81 -3.43 -2.19
N GLU A 290 -3.49 -3.37 -2.32
CA GLU A 290 -2.73 -2.10 -2.29
C GLU A 290 -1.79 -2.01 -3.50
N LEU A 291 -1.87 -0.88 -4.21
CA LEU A 291 -0.96 -0.50 -5.28
C LEU A 291 0.20 0.32 -4.70
N ASN A 292 1.42 0.00 -5.12
CA ASN A 292 2.64 0.73 -4.79
C ASN A 292 3.31 1.18 -6.09
N GLY A 293 3.78 2.43 -6.12
CA GLY A 293 4.28 3.07 -7.35
C GLY A 293 3.15 3.74 -8.14
N ASP A 294 3.48 4.17 -9.36
CA ASP A 294 2.57 4.93 -10.21
C ASP A 294 2.42 4.24 -11.57
N LEU A 295 1.22 3.77 -11.87
CA LEU A 295 0.92 3.12 -13.13
C LEU A 295 1.14 4.06 -14.33
N SER A 296 0.99 5.37 -14.16
CA SER A 296 1.17 6.35 -15.24
C SER A 296 2.61 6.45 -15.75
N THR A 297 3.59 5.99 -14.95
CA THR A 297 5.02 6.02 -15.29
C THR A 297 5.66 4.64 -15.37
N ALA A 298 5.08 3.64 -14.69
CA ALA A 298 5.58 2.27 -14.69
C ALA A 298 5.66 1.64 -16.10
N LYS A 299 6.66 0.78 -16.27
CA LYS A 299 6.94 -0.02 -17.47
C LYS A 299 6.56 -1.50 -17.30
N SER A 300 6.42 -1.95 -16.06
CA SER A 300 5.90 -3.28 -15.70
C SER A 300 5.00 -3.20 -14.47
N VAL A 301 4.06 -4.14 -14.36
CA VAL A 301 3.24 -4.35 -13.17
C VAL A 301 3.56 -5.71 -12.56
N ALA A 302 3.72 -5.77 -11.24
CA ALA A 302 3.82 -7.01 -10.48
C ALA A 302 2.62 -7.16 -9.55
N VAL A 303 1.98 -8.33 -9.50
CA VAL A 303 0.91 -8.65 -8.55
C VAL A 303 1.39 -9.77 -7.63
N LEU A 304 1.66 -9.45 -6.37
CA LEU A 304 2.11 -10.40 -5.35
C LEU A 304 0.91 -11.00 -4.62
N VAL A 305 0.71 -12.31 -4.78
CA VAL A 305 -0.23 -13.13 -4.02
C VAL A 305 0.55 -13.88 -2.93
N PRO A 306 0.40 -13.50 -1.66
CA PRO A 306 1.25 -14.00 -0.57
C PRO A 306 0.84 -15.41 -0.10
N GLY A 307 1.61 -15.94 0.86
CA GLY A 307 1.43 -17.28 1.41
C GLY A 307 0.54 -17.39 2.65
N LEU A 308 0.67 -18.55 3.31
CA LEU A 308 0.05 -18.90 4.60
C LEU A 308 0.26 -17.84 5.69
N ASN A 309 -0.67 -17.80 6.65
CA ASN A 309 -0.68 -16.85 7.78
C ASN A 309 -0.77 -15.37 7.38
N THR A 310 -1.02 -15.07 6.11
CA THR A 310 -1.33 -13.72 5.68
C THR A 310 -2.68 -13.30 6.27
N THR A 311 -2.69 -12.15 6.94
CA THR A 311 -3.90 -11.50 7.40
C THR A 311 -3.84 -10.02 7.05
N VAL A 312 -4.98 -9.32 7.11
CA VAL A 312 -5.02 -7.87 6.91
C VAL A 312 -4.07 -7.17 7.90
N GLU A 313 -4.01 -7.64 9.14
CA GLU A 313 -3.12 -7.14 10.22
C GLU A 313 -1.63 -7.31 9.93
N ALA A 314 -1.23 -8.47 9.40
CA ALA A 314 0.16 -8.77 9.10
C ALA A 314 0.59 -8.36 7.68
N SER A 315 -0.35 -7.87 6.85
CA SER A 315 -0.14 -7.53 5.43
C SER A 315 0.96 -6.50 5.19
N ALA A 316 1.29 -5.68 6.18
CA ALA A 316 2.37 -4.69 6.09
C ALA A 316 3.72 -5.30 5.70
N ALA A 317 3.98 -6.56 6.06
CA ALA A 317 5.19 -7.27 5.60
C ALA A 317 5.15 -7.52 4.09
N ASN A 318 4.03 -8.03 3.57
CA ASN A 318 3.84 -8.29 2.15
C ASN A 318 3.88 -7.00 1.33
N THR A 319 3.27 -5.91 1.82
CA THR A 319 3.38 -4.58 1.19
C THR A 319 4.84 -4.09 1.16
N ARG A 320 5.63 -4.30 2.22
CA ARG A 320 7.07 -3.97 2.17
C ARG A 320 7.81 -4.79 1.12
N THR A 321 7.47 -6.07 0.94
CA THR A 321 8.02 -6.91 -0.13
C THR A 321 7.70 -6.33 -1.50
N ALA A 322 6.43 -6.00 -1.78
CA ALA A 322 6.01 -5.40 -3.04
C ALA A 322 6.71 -4.06 -3.31
N ARG A 323 6.81 -3.18 -2.30
CA ARG A 323 7.48 -1.86 -2.41
C ARG A 323 8.95 -1.96 -2.78
N ARG A 324 9.65 -3.04 -2.41
CA ARG A 324 11.06 -3.22 -2.77
C ARG A 324 11.27 -3.30 -4.29
N PHE A 325 10.32 -3.85 -5.05
CA PHE A 325 10.41 -3.87 -6.51
C PHE A 325 10.29 -2.45 -7.10
N VAL A 326 9.42 -1.62 -6.52
CA VAL A 326 9.27 -0.21 -6.91
C VAL A 326 10.56 0.57 -6.61
N SER A 327 11.11 0.41 -5.41
CA SER A 327 12.33 1.13 -4.99
C SER A 327 13.57 0.70 -5.75
N ALA A 328 13.72 -0.59 -6.02
CA ALA A 328 14.85 -1.10 -6.78
C ALA A 328 14.92 -0.56 -8.21
N THR A 329 13.75 -0.28 -8.78
CA THR A 329 13.60 0.18 -10.17
C THR A 329 13.31 1.68 -10.27
N ARG A 330 13.31 2.39 -9.14
CA ARG A 330 13.00 3.83 -9.05
C ARG A 330 11.67 4.19 -9.74
N GLY A 331 10.66 3.34 -9.57
CA GLY A 331 9.32 3.56 -10.13
C GLY A 331 9.06 2.95 -11.51
N ASP A 332 10.06 2.32 -12.17
CA ASP A 332 9.82 1.61 -13.43
C ASP A 332 8.88 0.37 -13.23
N VAL A 333 8.71 -0.11 -12.01
CA VAL A 333 7.73 -1.14 -11.63
C VAL A 333 6.65 -0.53 -10.72
N ALA A 334 5.39 -0.81 -11.03
CA ALA A 334 4.28 -0.69 -10.08
C ALA A 334 3.96 -2.07 -9.49
N ALA A 335 3.80 -2.18 -8.17
CA ALA A 335 3.63 -3.44 -7.47
C ALA A 335 2.35 -3.46 -6.62
N ILE A 336 1.51 -4.48 -6.85
CA ILE A 336 0.24 -4.69 -6.17
C ILE A 336 0.40 -5.84 -5.17
N THR A 337 0.06 -5.59 -3.90
CA THR A 337 -0.14 -6.66 -2.93
C THR A 337 -1.61 -7.09 -2.97
N TYR A 338 -1.89 -8.35 -3.27
CA TYR A 338 -3.25 -8.85 -3.42
C TYR A 338 -3.65 -9.78 -2.26
N LEU A 339 -4.48 -9.28 -1.33
CA LEU A 339 -5.23 -10.11 -0.38
C LEU A 339 -6.70 -10.07 -0.79
N GLY A 340 -7.11 -11.01 -1.64
CA GLY A 340 -8.47 -11.14 -2.13
C GLY A 340 -9.42 -11.88 -1.18
N GLY A 341 -8.99 -12.26 0.02
CA GLY A 341 -9.78 -13.06 0.94
C GLY A 341 -8.96 -13.63 2.10
N PRO A 342 -9.58 -14.45 2.97
CA PRO A 342 -8.86 -15.12 4.05
C PRO A 342 -7.82 -16.08 3.47
N PHE A 343 -6.63 -16.10 4.08
CA PHE A 343 -5.60 -17.11 3.82
C PHE A 343 -5.64 -18.19 4.91
N PRO A 344 -5.16 -19.41 4.61
CA PRO A 344 -5.04 -20.45 5.62
C PRO A 344 -4.11 -20.00 6.76
N ARG A 345 -4.49 -20.35 8.00
CA ARG A 345 -3.70 -20.12 9.21
C ARG A 345 -3.16 -21.45 9.74
N GLY A 346 -1.88 -21.52 10.09
CA GLY A 346 -1.27 -22.73 10.63
C GLY A 346 0.25 -22.74 10.58
N ASN A 347 0.85 -23.77 11.20
CA ASN A 347 2.29 -24.00 11.12
C ASN A 347 2.60 -24.81 9.85
N PRO A 348 3.48 -24.31 8.95
CA PRO A 348 3.80 -25.00 7.70
C PRO A 348 4.47 -26.37 7.88
N VAL A 349 5.05 -26.67 9.05
CA VAL A 349 5.78 -27.93 9.33
C VAL A 349 4.98 -28.90 10.21
N THR A 350 4.12 -28.42 11.12
CA THR A 350 3.43 -29.25 12.13
C THR A 350 1.90 -29.16 12.16
N GLY A 351 1.27 -28.34 11.31
CA GLY A 351 -0.18 -28.15 11.28
C GLY A 351 -0.80 -28.43 9.91
N PRO A 352 -0.95 -29.70 9.49
CA PRO A 352 -1.25 -30.04 8.09
C PRO A 352 -2.69 -29.71 7.64
N VAL A 353 -3.63 -29.44 8.55
CA VAL A 353 -5.06 -29.44 8.19
C VAL A 353 -5.49 -28.20 7.39
N ALA A 354 -4.97 -27.02 7.72
CA ALA A 354 -5.35 -25.77 7.04
C ALA A 354 -4.50 -25.46 5.81
N ALA A 355 -3.21 -25.83 5.83
CA ALA A 355 -2.32 -25.59 4.69
C ALA A 355 -2.64 -26.49 3.50
N ALA A 356 -3.11 -27.72 3.75
CA ALA A 356 -3.57 -28.66 2.73
C ALA A 356 -5.03 -28.40 2.29
N ASP A 357 -5.72 -27.39 2.83
CA ASP A 357 -7.13 -27.13 2.53
C ASP A 357 -7.24 -26.36 1.21
N PRO A 358 -7.74 -26.95 0.11
CA PRO A 358 -7.84 -26.28 -1.19
C PRO A 358 -8.93 -25.20 -1.23
N ARG A 359 -9.82 -25.12 -0.21
CA ARG A 359 -10.97 -24.20 -0.24
C ARG A 359 -10.55 -22.74 -0.31
N TYR A 360 -9.42 -22.35 0.28
CA TYR A 360 -8.94 -20.97 0.19
C TYR A 360 -8.55 -20.61 -1.24
N ALA A 361 -7.83 -21.50 -1.94
CA ALA A 361 -7.52 -21.33 -3.36
C ALA A 361 -8.78 -21.31 -4.23
N LEU A 362 -9.69 -22.27 -4.05
CA LEU A 362 -10.96 -22.34 -4.80
C LEU A 362 -11.84 -21.11 -4.59
N ASN A 363 -11.88 -20.55 -3.39
CA ASN A 363 -12.68 -19.35 -3.10
C ASN A 363 -12.02 -18.06 -3.60
N MET A 364 -10.69 -17.98 -3.60
CA MET A 364 -9.96 -16.76 -3.98
C MET A 364 -9.66 -16.69 -5.47
N ALA A 365 -9.53 -17.82 -6.16
CA ALA A 365 -9.21 -17.88 -7.58
C ALA A 365 -10.22 -17.14 -8.47
N PRO A 366 -11.56 -17.30 -8.35
CA PRO A 366 -12.51 -16.53 -9.15
C PRO A 366 -12.39 -15.02 -8.94
N ARG A 367 -12.05 -14.58 -7.72
CA ARG A 367 -11.83 -13.16 -7.40
C ARG A 367 -10.53 -12.66 -8.02
N LEU A 368 -9.48 -13.48 -8.05
CA LEU A 368 -8.22 -13.15 -8.70
C LEU A 368 -8.37 -13.09 -10.23
N VAL A 369 -9.22 -13.94 -10.83
CA VAL A 369 -9.58 -13.85 -12.26
C VAL A 369 -10.23 -12.50 -12.56
N ALA A 370 -11.28 -12.13 -11.81
CA ALA A 370 -11.96 -10.83 -11.98
C ALA A 370 -11.00 -9.65 -11.75
N PHE A 371 -10.14 -9.73 -10.74
CA PHE A 371 -9.13 -8.71 -10.51
C PHE A 371 -8.09 -8.64 -11.64
N SER A 372 -7.72 -9.77 -12.24
CA SER A 372 -6.79 -9.78 -13.37
C SER A 372 -7.35 -9.12 -14.62
N GLU A 373 -8.65 -9.27 -14.88
CA GLU A 373 -9.35 -8.50 -15.91
C GLU A 373 -9.32 -7.00 -15.62
N ASP A 374 -9.49 -6.61 -14.35
CA ASP A 374 -9.46 -5.20 -13.95
C ASP A 374 -8.07 -4.57 -14.12
N VAL A 375 -7.02 -5.33 -13.80
CA VAL A 375 -5.62 -4.94 -14.02
C VAL A 375 -5.33 -4.79 -15.50
N ASP A 376 -5.66 -5.79 -16.31
CA ASP A 376 -5.46 -5.79 -17.77
C ASP A 376 -6.15 -4.58 -18.42
N ARG A 377 -7.45 -4.40 -18.13
CA ARG A 377 -8.23 -3.25 -18.59
C ARG A 377 -7.62 -1.91 -18.17
N THR A 378 -7.10 -1.81 -16.95
CA THR A 378 -6.53 -0.56 -16.42
C THR A 378 -5.17 -0.27 -17.04
N VAL A 379 -4.35 -1.30 -17.28
CA VAL A 379 -3.10 -1.20 -18.02
C VAL A 379 -3.36 -0.78 -19.47
N ASP A 380 -4.30 -1.42 -20.16
CA ASP A 380 -4.66 -1.13 -21.54
C ASP A 380 -5.17 0.30 -21.71
N ALA A 381 -5.93 0.81 -20.74
CA ALA A 381 -6.40 2.19 -20.72
C ALA A 381 -5.27 3.23 -20.70
N THR A 382 -4.03 2.85 -20.34
CA THR A 382 -2.86 3.73 -20.44
C THR A 382 -2.38 3.92 -21.88
N GLY A 383 -2.82 3.08 -22.82
CA GLY A 383 -2.38 3.08 -24.21
C GLY A 383 -0.93 2.64 -24.41
N ARG A 384 -0.31 2.02 -23.40
CA ARG A 384 1.06 1.50 -23.43
C ARG A 384 1.07 0.00 -23.20
N SER A 385 2.01 -0.68 -23.83
CA SER A 385 2.30 -2.10 -23.57
C SER A 385 3.06 -2.22 -22.26
N ILE A 386 2.37 -2.54 -21.16
CA ILE A 386 2.96 -2.71 -19.82
C ILE A 386 2.75 -4.17 -19.40
N PRO A 387 3.79 -5.01 -19.38
CA PRO A 387 3.63 -6.40 -18.99
C PRO A 387 3.20 -6.56 -17.53
N VAL A 388 2.31 -7.53 -17.27
CA VAL A 388 1.81 -7.87 -15.94
C VAL A 388 2.34 -9.24 -15.51
N THR A 389 3.08 -9.26 -14.39
CA THR A 389 3.61 -10.47 -13.76
C THR A 389 2.83 -10.82 -12.49
N TYR A 390 2.22 -12.00 -12.43
CA TYR A 390 1.62 -12.54 -11.21
C TYR A 390 2.61 -13.43 -10.46
N ILE A 391 2.81 -13.15 -9.19
CA ILE A 391 3.78 -13.83 -8.32
C ILE A 391 2.99 -14.54 -7.22
N GLY A 392 2.91 -15.87 -7.31
CA GLY A 392 2.31 -16.71 -6.29
C GLY A 392 3.38 -17.24 -5.33
N HIS A 393 3.41 -16.71 -4.11
CA HIS A 393 4.35 -17.18 -3.08
C HIS A 393 3.73 -18.24 -2.18
N SER A 394 4.38 -19.38 -1.97
CA SER A 394 3.88 -20.40 -1.04
C SER A 394 2.46 -20.82 -1.42
N TYR A 395 1.50 -20.77 -0.50
CA TYR A 395 0.08 -21.03 -0.80
C TYR A 395 -0.49 -20.10 -1.89
N GLY A 396 0.04 -18.90 -2.05
CA GLY A 396 -0.29 -17.98 -3.15
C GLY A 396 -0.06 -18.59 -4.54
N GLY A 397 0.91 -19.50 -4.67
CA GLY A 397 1.11 -20.27 -5.91
C GLY A 397 -0.08 -21.17 -6.24
N SER A 398 -0.69 -21.81 -5.24
CA SER A 398 -1.92 -22.59 -5.43
C SER A 398 -3.11 -21.71 -5.83
N ILE A 399 -3.22 -20.51 -5.27
CA ILE A 399 -4.27 -19.53 -5.66
C ILE A 399 -4.08 -19.08 -7.11
N VAL A 400 -2.86 -18.65 -7.48
CA VAL A 400 -2.52 -18.20 -8.84
C VAL A 400 -2.75 -19.32 -9.85
N GLY A 401 -2.22 -20.51 -9.57
CA GLY A 401 -2.39 -21.67 -10.42
C GLY A 401 -3.85 -22.12 -10.60
N THR A 402 -4.66 -22.03 -9.54
CA THR A 402 -6.11 -22.27 -9.64
C THR A 402 -6.81 -21.17 -10.43
N ALA A 403 -6.37 -19.91 -10.33
CA ALA A 403 -6.93 -18.84 -11.14
C ALA A 403 -6.57 -18.98 -12.63
N GLU A 404 -5.42 -19.58 -12.95
CA GLU A 404 -5.07 -19.94 -14.33
C GLU A 404 -6.02 -20.96 -14.95
N THR A 405 -6.49 -21.97 -14.20
CA THR A 405 -7.49 -22.93 -14.73
C THR A 405 -8.84 -22.27 -15.02
N LEU A 406 -9.13 -21.16 -14.35
CA LEU A 406 -10.35 -20.37 -14.51
C LEU A 406 -10.20 -19.25 -15.55
N GLY A 407 -9.04 -19.13 -16.18
CA GLY A 407 -8.77 -18.14 -17.22
C GLY A 407 -8.52 -16.74 -16.69
N MET A 408 -7.66 -16.60 -15.67
CA MET A 408 -7.05 -15.31 -15.38
C MET A 408 -6.21 -14.82 -16.57
N THR A 409 -5.86 -13.53 -16.56
CA THR A 409 -5.05 -12.89 -17.60
C THR A 409 -3.74 -12.40 -17.00
N GLY A 410 -2.62 -12.71 -17.64
CA GLY A 410 -1.30 -12.22 -17.23
C GLY A 410 -0.25 -12.58 -18.28
N ASP A 411 0.79 -11.77 -18.40
CA ASP A 411 1.89 -12.00 -19.35
C ASP A 411 2.91 -13.00 -18.81
N ARG A 412 3.10 -12.97 -17.49
CA ARG A 412 4.10 -13.80 -16.80
C ARG A 412 3.55 -14.32 -15.48
N MET A 413 3.75 -15.61 -15.24
CA MET A 413 3.33 -16.29 -14.01
C MET A 413 4.58 -16.80 -13.32
N LEU A 414 4.75 -16.46 -12.04
CA LEU A 414 5.94 -16.81 -11.28
C LEU A 414 5.54 -17.52 -9.98
N TYR A 415 5.80 -18.83 -9.95
CA TYR A 415 5.57 -19.70 -8.80
C TYR A 415 6.79 -19.71 -7.89
N VAL A 416 6.74 -18.96 -6.79
CA VAL A 416 7.88 -18.79 -5.87
C VAL A 416 7.67 -19.62 -4.62
N ALA A 417 8.51 -20.62 -4.41
CA ALA A 417 8.40 -21.57 -3.30
C ALA A 417 6.95 -22.05 -3.15
N ALA A 418 6.31 -22.39 -4.26
CA ALA A 418 4.86 -22.52 -4.36
C ALA A 418 4.36 -23.84 -3.79
N ALA A 419 3.19 -23.83 -3.15
CA ALA A 419 2.56 -25.05 -2.63
C ALA A 419 2.16 -26.04 -3.74
N GLY A 420 2.03 -25.57 -4.98
CA GLY A 420 1.72 -26.37 -6.15
C GLY A 420 1.22 -25.52 -7.32
N ALA A 421 0.97 -26.17 -8.44
CA ALA A 421 0.56 -25.59 -9.71
C ALA A 421 -0.91 -25.13 -9.78
N GLY A 422 -1.71 -25.43 -8.76
CA GLY A 422 -3.14 -25.10 -8.68
C GLY A 422 -4.01 -26.31 -8.36
N VAL A 423 -5.17 -26.07 -7.76
CA VAL A 423 -6.10 -27.15 -7.39
C VAL A 423 -6.59 -27.86 -8.65
N GLY A 424 -6.28 -29.15 -8.77
CA GLY A 424 -6.66 -29.97 -9.93
C GLY A 424 -5.82 -29.74 -11.18
N VAL A 425 -4.64 -29.13 -11.04
CA VAL A 425 -3.66 -28.98 -12.13
C VAL A 425 -2.66 -30.12 -12.04
N ASP A 426 -2.68 -31.03 -13.01
CA ASP A 426 -1.73 -32.14 -13.11
C ASP A 426 -0.76 -31.93 -14.27
N ASP A 427 -1.19 -31.25 -15.34
CA ASP A 427 -0.35 -30.93 -16.49
C ASP A 427 -0.61 -29.52 -17.06
N PRO A 428 0.31 -28.97 -17.88
CA PRO A 428 0.17 -27.60 -18.39
C PRO A 428 -1.11 -27.33 -19.19
N GLY A 429 -1.76 -28.37 -19.72
CA GLY A 429 -3.02 -28.27 -20.44
C GLY A 429 -4.23 -27.93 -19.57
N ASP A 430 -4.14 -28.12 -18.24
CA ASP A 430 -5.19 -27.75 -17.29
C ASP A 430 -5.26 -26.24 -17.03
N TRP A 431 -4.18 -25.51 -17.35
CA TRP A 431 -4.18 -24.05 -17.30
C TRP A 431 -4.86 -23.48 -18.55
N HIS A 432 -5.68 -22.45 -18.34
CA HIS A 432 -6.51 -21.83 -19.37
C HIS A 432 -6.37 -20.31 -19.37
N ASN A 433 -5.17 -19.81 -19.06
CA ASN A 433 -4.87 -18.37 -19.10
C ASN A 433 -5.28 -17.78 -20.45
N ARG A 434 -5.94 -16.62 -20.44
CA ARG A 434 -6.47 -16.00 -21.66
C ARG A 434 -5.39 -15.44 -22.57
N ASN A 435 -4.21 -15.16 -22.02
CA ASN A 435 -3.03 -14.85 -22.81
C ASN A 435 -2.41 -16.18 -23.31
N PRO A 436 -2.50 -16.51 -24.63
CA PRO A 436 -1.93 -17.75 -25.16
C PRO A 436 -0.40 -17.76 -25.15
N ASP A 437 0.23 -16.59 -25.06
CA ASP A 437 1.69 -16.41 -25.06
C ASP A 437 2.27 -16.27 -23.65
N VAL A 438 1.48 -16.57 -22.61
CA VAL A 438 1.90 -16.45 -21.21
C VAL A 438 3.17 -17.26 -20.93
N LEU A 439 4.14 -16.60 -20.29
CA LEU A 439 5.36 -17.25 -19.82
C LEU A 439 5.20 -17.71 -18.37
N ARG A 440 5.65 -18.92 -18.06
CA ARG A 440 5.59 -19.48 -16.72
C ARG A 440 6.99 -19.73 -16.19
N PHE A 441 7.20 -19.32 -14.95
CA PHE A 441 8.47 -19.43 -14.24
C PHE A 441 8.22 -20.06 -12.87
N SER A 442 9.22 -20.76 -12.35
CA SER A 442 9.18 -21.28 -10.99
C SER A 442 10.54 -21.11 -10.32
N MET A 443 10.55 -21.05 -8.99
CA MET A 443 11.77 -21.22 -8.20
C MET A 443 11.45 -21.77 -6.82
N THR A 444 12.20 -22.77 -6.40
CA THR A 444 12.18 -23.30 -5.02
C THR A 444 13.62 -23.50 -4.58
N ALA A 445 13.95 -22.98 -3.39
CA ALA A 445 15.30 -23.09 -2.85
C ALA A 445 15.54 -24.53 -2.35
N PRO A 446 16.74 -25.11 -2.54
CA PRO A 446 17.03 -26.45 -2.03
C PRO A 446 16.78 -26.55 -0.52
N GLY A 447 16.03 -27.55 -0.07
CA GLY A 447 15.72 -27.74 1.35
C GLY A 447 14.73 -26.73 1.93
N ASP A 448 14.00 -26.04 1.07
CA ASP A 448 12.79 -25.30 1.44
C ASP A 448 11.76 -26.26 2.06
N ILE A 449 11.04 -25.79 3.07
CA ILE A 449 9.97 -26.55 3.73
C ILE A 449 8.82 -26.91 2.78
N ILE A 450 8.63 -26.14 1.71
CA ILE A 450 7.53 -26.37 0.76
C ILE A 450 7.72 -27.66 -0.04
N GLU A 451 8.95 -28.13 -0.24
CA GLU A 451 9.27 -29.41 -0.90
C GLU A 451 8.57 -30.60 -0.22
N ALA A 452 8.19 -30.47 1.06
CA ALA A 452 7.47 -31.51 1.79
C ALA A 452 5.98 -31.65 1.40
N VAL A 453 5.41 -30.64 0.75
CA VAL A 453 3.97 -30.57 0.39
C VAL A 453 3.71 -30.29 -1.09
N GLN A 454 4.70 -29.77 -1.80
CA GLN A 454 4.67 -29.46 -3.23
C GLN A 454 4.62 -30.75 -4.06
N GLY A 455 3.77 -30.77 -5.10
CA GLY A 455 3.76 -31.83 -6.11
C GLY A 455 3.38 -33.23 -5.64
N ILE A 456 2.81 -33.38 -4.44
CA ILE A 456 2.32 -34.67 -3.96
C ILE A 456 1.29 -35.20 -4.98
N PRO A 457 1.49 -36.39 -5.59
CA PRO A 457 0.56 -36.93 -6.58
C PRO A 457 -0.87 -37.06 -6.01
N GLY A 458 -1.85 -36.44 -6.66
CA GLY A 458 -3.23 -36.34 -6.16
C GLY A 458 -3.41 -35.44 -4.93
N GLY A 459 -2.41 -34.61 -4.64
CA GLY A 459 -2.40 -33.64 -3.56
C GLY A 459 -3.34 -32.46 -3.81
N PRO A 460 -3.67 -31.69 -2.76
CA PRO A 460 -4.70 -30.65 -2.81
C PRO A 460 -4.31 -29.41 -3.62
N HIS A 461 -3.07 -29.29 -4.08
CA HIS A 461 -2.54 -28.08 -4.73
C HIS A 461 -1.97 -28.32 -6.13
N GLY A 462 -2.18 -29.52 -6.68
CA GLY A 462 -1.71 -29.90 -8.01
C GLY A 462 -0.24 -30.29 -8.05
N ALA A 463 0.27 -30.45 -9.26
CA ALA A 463 1.63 -30.83 -9.58
C ALA A 463 2.67 -29.83 -9.06
N ASP A 464 3.94 -30.27 -9.06
CA ASP A 464 5.08 -29.42 -8.77
C ASP A 464 5.36 -28.48 -9.97
N PRO A 465 5.20 -27.15 -9.86
CA PRO A 465 5.53 -26.24 -10.95
C PRO A 465 7.00 -26.32 -11.38
N ASP A 466 7.94 -26.74 -10.52
CA ASP A 466 9.36 -26.91 -10.86
C ASP A 466 9.62 -28.09 -11.80
N GLU A 467 8.69 -29.05 -11.86
CA GLU A 467 8.77 -30.23 -12.73
C GLU A 467 7.84 -30.13 -13.95
N MET A 468 7.02 -29.09 -14.03
CA MET A 468 6.03 -28.93 -15.10
C MET A 468 6.67 -28.54 -16.43
N ARG A 469 6.29 -29.27 -17.48
CA ARG A 469 6.76 -29.01 -18.84
C ARG A 469 6.36 -27.59 -19.28
N GLY A 470 7.33 -26.84 -19.81
CA GLY A 470 7.09 -25.47 -20.30
C GLY A 470 7.15 -24.39 -19.22
N VAL A 471 7.34 -24.76 -17.95
CA VAL A 471 7.71 -23.83 -16.89
C VAL A 471 9.23 -23.65 -16.88
N ILE A 472 9.69 -22.40 -16.87
CA ILE A 472 11.10 -22.03 -16.81
C ILE A 472 11.53 -21.99 -15.35
N ARG A 473 12.26 -23.02 -14.91
CA ARG A 473 12.78 -23.08 -13.55
C ARG A 473 13.99 -22.17 -13.39
N LEU A 474 13.94 -21.28 -12.41
CA LEU A 474 14.95 -20.28 -12.10
C LEU A 474 15.84 -20.73 -10.94
N ALA A 475 17.12 -20.38 -11.00
CA ALA A 475 18.05 -20.67 -9.92
C ALA A 475 17.82 -19.72 -8.73
N THR A 476 17.88 -20.24 -7.50
CA THR A 476 17.82 -19.42 -6.28
C THR A 476 19.19 -18.86 -5.87
N GLY A 477 20.27 -19.54 -6.26
CA GLY A 477 21.65 -19.05 -6.13
C GLY A 477 22.08 -18.77 -4.69
N HIS A 478 22.70 -17.62 -4.46
CA HIS A 478 23.28 -17.22 -3.18
C HIS A 478 22.65 -15.93 -2.65
N TYR A 479 22.75 -15.76 -1.34
CA TYR A 479 22.64 -14.46 -0.70
C TYR A 479 23.81 -13.55 -1.11
N ASP A 480 23.64 -12.24 -1.00
CA ASP A 480 24.70 -11.27 -1.28
C ASP A 480 25.94 -11.42 -0.36
N ASP A 481 25.78 -12.07 0.80
CA ASP A 481 26.90 -12.40 1.70
C ASP A 481 27.65 -13.69 1.31
N GLY A 482 27.27 -14.32 0.18
CA GLY A 482 27.91 -15.51 -0.38
C GLY A 482 27.41 -16.83 0.21
N ARG A 483 26.50 -16.83 1.19
CA ARG A 483 25.85 -18.07 1.67
C ARG A 483 24.91 -18.61 0.59
N LEU A 484 24.78 -19.94 0.52
CA LEU A 484 23.81 -20.59 -0.36
C LEU A 484 22.38 -20.24 0.06
N MET A 485 21.52 -19.90 -0.90
CA MET A 485 20.07 -19.73 -0.70
C MET A 485 19.42 -21.11 -0.59
N ALA A 486 19.40 -21.67 0.62
CA ALA A 486 18.89 -23.00 0.90
C ALA A 486 18.35 -23.13 2.34
N GLY A 487 17.60 -24.20 2.58
CA GLY A 487 17.04 -24.55 3.87
C GLY A 487 15.73 -23.82 4.22
N PRO A 488 15.16 -24.07 5.40
CA PRO A 488 13.82 -23.57 5.77
C PRO A 488 13.65 -22.04 5.74
N GLN A 489 14.73 -21.29 5.99
CA GLN A 489 14.69 -19.82 5.97
C GLN A 489 14.53 -19.27 4.54
N ALA A 490 15.09 -19.99 3.55
CA ALA A 490 15.03 -19.60 2.15
C ALA A 490 13.59 -19.42 1.63
N HIS A 491 12.61 -20.12 2.23
CA HIS A 491 11.20 -20.06 1.87
C HIS A 491 10.65 -18.64 1.71
N SER A 492 10.97 -17.75 2.66
CA SER A 492 10.57 -16.35 2.60
C SER A 492 11.69 -15.46 2.06
N ASP A 493 12.94 -15.88 2.23
CA ASP A 493 14.10 -15.04 1.93
C ASP A 493 14.32 -14.86 0.43
N VAL A 494 13.88 -15.79 -0.42
CA VAL A 494 13.86 -15.64 -1.89
C VAL A 494 13.16 -14.36 -2.35
N LEU A 495 12.16 -13.88 -1.61
CA LEU A 495 11.45 -12.62 -1.88
C LEU A 495 11.95 -11.45 -1.04
N ASN A 496 12.61 -11.73 0.09
CA ASN A 496 12.79 -10.75 1.15
C ASN A 496 14.24 -10.37 1.45
N TRP A 497 15.23 -11.02 0.84
CA TRP A 497 16.63 -10.75 1.09
C TRP A 497 17.39 -10.53 -0.23
N PRO A 498 18.34 -9.56 -0.30
CA PRO A 498 19.21 -9.39 -1.45
C PRO A 498 19.95 -10.69 -1.76
N SER A 499 19.70 -11.20 -2.95
CA SER A 499 20.10 -12.53 -3.39
C SER A 499 19.94 -12.68 -4.90
N ASP A 500 20.51 -13.73 -5.46
CA ASP A 500 20.34 -14.09 -6.87
C ASP A 500 18.87 -14.42 -7.17
N ALA A 501 18.19 -15.14 -6.24
CA ALA A 501 16.76 -15.39 -6.33
C ALA A 501 15.96 -14.09 -6.51
N TRP A 502 16.18 -13.10 -5.63
CA TRP A 502 15.46 -11.84 -5.68
C TRP A 502 15.72 -11.06 -6.98
N ARG A 503 16.97 -11.09 -7.49
CA ARG A 503 17.33 -10.49 -8.78
C ARG A 503 16.65 -11.20 -9.96
N ASN A 504 16.55 -12.53 -9.93
CA ASN A 504 15.80 -13.31 -10.92
C ASN A 504 14.30 -12.95 -10.92
N ILE A 505 13.69 -12.81 -9.74
CA ILE A 505 12.29 -12.36 -9.63
C ILE A 505 12.13 -10.98 -10.26
N LEU A 506 13.01 -10.04 -9.93
CA LEU A 506 12.97 -8.69 -10.51
C LEU A 506 13.14 -8.72 -12.03
N ALA A 507 14.05 -9.54 -12.55
CA ALA A 507 14.28 -9.70 -13.99
C ALA A 507 13.03 -10.27 -14.71
N VAL A 508 12.28 -11.19 -14.11
CA VAL A 508 10.98 -11.64 -14.66
C VAL A 508 9.98 -10.48 -14.72
N ILE A 509 9.90 -9.66 -13.67
CA ILE A 509 9.00 -8.50 -13.62
C ILE A 509 9.36 -7.50 -14.72
N THR A 510 10.63 -7.14 -14.85
CA THR A 510 11.10 -6.14 -15.82
C THR A 510 11.23 -6.69 -17.24
N GLY A 511 11.16 -8.02 -17.43
CA GLY A 511 11.39 -8.67 -18.72
C GLY A 511 12.86 -8.68 -19.15
N ASP A 512 13.80 -8.54 -18.21
CA ASP A 512 15.23 -8.54 -18.47
C ASP A 512 15.76 -9.98 -18.63
N SER A 513 15.61 -10.52 -19.83
CA SER A 513 16.04 -11.89 -20.12
C SER A 513 17.54 -12.12 -20.05
N GLU A 514 18.36 -11.07 -20.13
CA GLU A 514 19.83 -11.18 -20.11
C GLU A 514 20.35 -11.48 -18.70
N THR A 515 19.62 -11.05 -17.67
CA THR A 515 20.00 -11.26 -16.26
C THR A 515 19.30 -12.46 -15.62
N LEU A 516 18.42 -13.17 -16.35
CA LEU A 516 17.77 -14.38 -15.87
C LEU A 516 18.73 -15.57 -15.83
N HIS A 517 18.88 -16.14 -14.63
CA HIS A 517 19.62 -17.38 -14.41
C HIS A 517 18.65 -18.56 -14.23
N GLN A 518 18.61 -19.45 -15.22
CA GLN A 518 17.83 -20.69 -15.16
C GLN A 518 18.54 -21.75 -14.31
N SER A 519 17.78 -22.61 -13.65
CA SER A 519 18.35 -23.84 -13.08
C SER A 519 18.71 -24.79 -14.22
N GLY A 520 19.92 -25.34 -14.19
CA GLY A 520 20.41 -26.32 -15.18
C GLY A 520 19.77 -27.69 -15.05
#